data_AF-X1GS58-F1
#
_entry.id   AF-X1GS58-F1
#
_cell.length_a   1.000
_cell.length_b   1.000
_cell.length_c   1.000
_cell.angle_alpha   90.00
_cell.angle_beta   90.00
_cell.angle_gamma   90.00
#
_symmetry.space_group_name_H-M   'P 1'
#
loop_
_entity.id
_entity.type
_entity.pdbx_description
1 polymer ?
#
loop_
_entity_poly.entity_id
_entity_poly.type
_entity_poly.pdbx_seq_one_letter_code
_entity_poly.pdbx_strand_id
1 'polypeptide(L)' 'EINYTSKFAEMLLELSKLYKRFPSYMLDIIATEYGIPAIELKTLIRSAKKSGMLIKNGDDDLYYRQKKL' A
#
# COMPACT_ATOMS: atom_id res chain seq x y z
N GLU A 1 -18.78 -7.54 7.93
CA GLU A 1 -18.01 -6.29 7.97
C GLU A 1 -16.84 -6.41 7.02
N ILE A 2 -16.61 -5.43 6.12
CA ILE A 2 -15.52 -5.53 5.14
C ILE A 2 -14.22 -5.11 5.82
N ASN A 3 -13.26 -6.03 5.93
CA ASN A 3 -11.95 -5.73 6.52
C ASN A 3 -10.98 -5.16 5.46
N TYR A 4 -11.00 -3.84 5.30
CA TYR A 4 -10.11 -3.15 4.36
C TYR A 4 -8.63 -3.24 4.75
N THR A 5 -8.31 -3.37 6.04
CA THR A 5 -6.94 -3.53 6.50
C THR A 5 -6.31 -4.82 5.98
N SER A 6 -7.02 -5.95 6.06
CA SER A 6 -6.54 -7.23 5.52
C SER A 6 -6.37 -7.18 4.01
N LYS A 7 -7.37 -6.65 3.29
CA LYS A 7 -7.31 -6.46 1.83
C LYS A 7 -6.13 -5.59 1.41
N PHE A 8 -5.86 -4.51 2.14
CA PHE A 8 -4.74 -3.62 1.88
C PHE A 8 -3.39 -4.30 2.12
N ALA A 9 -3.28 -5.14 3.16
CA ALA A 9 -2.07 -5.90 3.42
C ALA A 9 -1.79 -6.98 2.36
N GLU A 10 -2.83 -7.62 1.83
CA GLU A 10 -2.75 -8.55 0.69
C GLU A 10 -2.31 -7.81 -0.57
N MET A 11 -2.94 -6.68 -0.88
CA MET A 11 -2.58 -5.81 -2.00
C MET A 11 -1.11 -5.40 -1.95
N LEU A 12 -0.63 -4.92 -0.78
CA LEU A 12 0.77 -4.56 -0.60
C LEU A 12 1.71 -5.76 -0.70
N LEU A 13 1.27 -6.96 -0.30
CA LEU A 13 2.06 -8.18 -0.48
C LEU A 13 2.25 -8.50 -1.95
N GLU A 14 1.17 -8.49 -2.73
CA GLU A 14 1.20 -8.77 -4.15
C GLU A 14 2.06 -7.75 -4.90
N LEU A 15 1.84 -6.46 -4.65
CA LEU A 15 2.65 -5.38 -5.19
C LEU A 15 4.14 -5.58 -4.88
N SER A 16 4.49 -5.96 -3.65
CA SER A 16 5.89 -6.20 -3.26
C SER A 16 6.53 -7.44 -3.90
N LYS A 17 5.72 -8.43 -4.30
CA LYS A 17 6.19 -9.63 -5.01
C LYS A 17 6.43 -9.34 -6.49
N LEU A 18 5.53 -8.56 -7.10
CA LEU A 18 5.63 -8.17 -8.51
C LEU A 18 6.70 -7.09 -8.73
N TYR A 19 6.74 -6.12 -7.84
CA TYR A 19 7.58 -4.93 -7.95
C TYR A 19 8.38 -4.74 -6.66
N LYS A 20 9.72 -4.68 -6.77
CA LYS A 20 10.58 -4.34 -5.61
C LYS A 20 10.28 -2.95 -5.05
N ARG A 21 9.85 -2.03 -5.91
CA ARG A 21 9.41 -0.66 -5.62
C ARG A 21 8.27 -0.32 -6.58
N PHE A 22 7.27 0.42 -6.13
CA PHE A 22 6.14 0.83 -6.97
C PHE A 22 5.77 2.29 -6.73
N PRO A 23 5.38 3.05 -7.77
CA PRO A 23 4.95 4.43 -7.62
C PRO A 23 3.62 4.55 -6.88
N SER A 24 3.40 5.71 -6.28
CA SER A 24 2.23 6.00 -5.45
C SER A 24 0.89 5.78 -6.16
N TYR A 25 0.79 6.19 -7.42
CA TYR A 25 -0.42 6.05 -8.23
C TYR A 25 -0.84 4.58 -8.42
N MET A 26 0.09 3.62 -8.31
CA MET A 26 -0.27 2.21 -8.42
C MET A 26 -1.14 1.74 -7.26
N LEU A 27 -1.03 2.38 -6.08
CA LEU A 27 -1.91 2.07 -4.96
C LEU A 27 -3.36 2.44 -5.29
N ASP A 28 -3.59 3.56 -5.97
CA ASP A 28 -4.93 4.01 -6.36
C ASP A 28 -5.54 3.09 -7.44
N ILE A 29 -4.73 2.65 -8.41
CA ILE A 29 -5.18 1.74 -9.46
C ILE A 29 -5.57 0.38 -8.85
N ILE A 30 -4.68 -0.24 -8.09
CA ILE A 30 -4.88 -1.61 -7.61
C ILE A 30 -5.90 -1.66 -6.46
N ALA A 31 -6.03 -0.60 -5.66
CA ALA A 31 -7.06 -0.54 -4.62
C ALA A 31 -8.48 -0.74 -5.17
N THR A 32 -8.72 -0.30 -6.41
CA THR A 32 -10.01 -0.51 -7.10
C THR A 32 -10.28 -2.01 -7.32
N GLU A 33 -9.28 -2.78 -7.75
CA GLU A 33 -9.37 -4.23 -7.94
C GLU A 33 -9.62 -4.98 -6.62
N TYR A 34 -9.08 -4.46 -5.52
CA TYR A 34 -9.31 -5.01 -4.17
C TYR A 34 -10.64 -4.54 -3.54
N GLY A 35 -11.38 -3.65 -4.21
CA GLY A 35 -12.61 -3.05 -3.72
C GLY A 35 -12.40 -2.18 -2.49
N ILE A 36 -11.24 -1.51 -2.37
CA ILE A 36 -10.94 -0.57 -1.29
C ILE A 36 -11.37 0.83 -1.73
N PRO A 37 -12.35 1.47 -1.05
CA PRO A 37 -12.78 2.81 -1.39
C PRO A 37 -11.64 3.83 -1.22
N ALA A 38 -11.61 4.86 -2.06
CA ALA A 38 -10.57 5.89 -2.03
C ALA A 38 -10.43 6.59 -0.65
N ILE A 39 -11.55 6.76 0.07
CA ILE A 39 -11.54 7.35 1.42
C ILE A 39 -10.84 6.45 2.45
N GLU A 40 -11.07 5.14 2.36
CA GLU A 40 -10.43 4.13 3.21
C GLU A 40 -8.96 3.98 2.85
N LEU A 41 -8.65 3.97 1.55
CA LEU A 41 -7.29 3.86 1.04
C LEU A 41 -6.38 4.96 1.60
N LYS A 42 -6.84 6.21 1.62
CA LYS A 42 -6.08 7.34 2.20
C LYS A 42 -5.74 7.10 3.67
N THR A 43 -6.70 6.61 4.45
CA THR A 43 -6.52 6.29 5.87
C THR A 43 -5.52 5.14 6.07
N LEU A 44 -5.62 4.11 5.24
CA LEU A 44 -4.73 2.94 5.27
C LEU A 44 -3.30 3.28 4.89
N ILE A 45 -3.09 4.05 3.82
CA ILE A 45 -1.76 4.54 3.41
C ILE A 45 -1.13 5.38 4.52
N ARG A 46 -1.88 6.30 5.14
CA ARG A 46 -1.38 7.11 6.25
C ARG A 46 -0.96 6.24 7.43
N SER A 47 -1.77 5.26 7.80
CA SER A 47 -1.48 4.33 8.89
C SER A 47 -0.25 3.46 8.59
N ALA A 48 -0.13 2.96 7.36
CA ALA A 48 0.99 2.14 6.91
C ALA A 48 2.31 2.92 6.83
N LYS A 49 2.26 4.20 6.48
CA LYS A 49 3.41 5.11 6.58
C LYS A 49 3.85 5.31 8.03
N LYS A 50 2.88 5.58 8.92
CA LYS A 50 3.15 5.79 10.34
C LYS A 50 3.74 4.55 11.02
N SER A 51 3.34 3.35 10.60
CA SER A 51 3.86 2.08 11.15
C SER A 51 5.18 1.62 10.53
N GLY A 52 5.68 2.29 9.48
CA GLY A 52 6.84 1.87 8.70
C GLY A 52 6.58 0.70 7.75
N MET A 53 5.33 0.23 7.63
CA MET A 53 4.96 -0.81 6.66
C MET A 53 5.12 -0.34 5.21
N LEU A 54 4.88 0.95 4.97
CA LEU A 54 5.03 1.61 3.67
C LEU A 54 6.03 2.77 3.80
N ILE A 55 7.17 2.67 3.13
CA ILE A 55 8.22 3.70 3.20
C ILE A 55 8.27 4.46 1.88
N LYS A 56 8.21 5.80 1.96
CA LYS A 56 8.40 6.69 0.80
C LYS A 56 9.90 6.97 0.65
N ASN A 57 10.46 6.77 -0.55
CA ASN A 57 11.80 7.29 -0.82
C ASN A 57 11.76 8.81 -0.99
N GLY A 58 12.75 9.52 -0.44
CA GLY A 58 12.74 10.99 -0.35
C GLY A 58 12.68 11.71 -1.70
N ASP A 59 13.23 11.09 -2.75
CA ASP A 59 13.40 11.74 -4.06
C ASP A 59 12.44 11.23 -5.15
N ASP A 60 11.77 10.10 -4.92
CA ASP A 60 10.82 9.52 -5.87
C ASP A 60 9.50 9.17 -5.18
N ASP A 61 8.36 9.30 -5.86
CA ASP A 61 7.04 8.86 -5.38
C ASP A 61 6.90 7.31 -5.28
N LEU A 62 8.03 6.61 -5.10
CA LEU A 62 8.13 5.17 -4.99
C LEU A 62 7.98 4.71 -3.53
N TYR A 63 7.20 3.65 -3.36
CA TYR A 63 7.02 2.92 -2.12
C TYR A 63 7.64 1.52 -2.18
N TYR A 64 8.01 1.00 -1.02
CA TYR A 64 8.33 -0.42 -0.84
C TYR A 64 7.78 -0.93 0.51
N ARG A 65 7.45 -2.23 0.55
CA ARG A 65 7.05 -2.92 1.79
C ARG A 65 8.30 -3.34 2.55
N GLN A 66 8.44 -2.91 3.80
CA GLN A 66 9.51 -3.40 4.66
C GLN A 66 9.18 -4.84 5.10
N LYS A 67 9.99 -5.82 4.69
CA LYS A 67 10.05 -7.11 5.39
C LYS A 67 10.70 -6.81 6.74
N LYS A 68 9.94 -6.86 7.83
CA LYS A 68 10.57 -7.06 9.14
C LYS A 68 11.27 -8.41 9.08
N LEU A 69 12.59 -8.39 9.33
CA LEU A 69 13.37 -9.55 9.77
C LEU A 69 12.77 -10.11 11.06
#